data_AF-A0A7S1EKR5-F1
#
_entry.id   AF-A0A7S1EKR5-F1
#
_cell.length_a   1.000
_cell.length_b   1.000
_cell.length_c   1.000
_cell.angle_alpha   90.00
_cell.angle_beta   90.00
_cell.angle_gamma   90.00
#
_symmetry.space_group_name_H-M   'P 1'
#
loop_
_entity.id
_entity.type
_entity.pdbx_description
1 polymer ?
#
loop_
_entity_poly.entity_id
_entity_poly.type
_entity_poly.pdbx_seq_one_letter_code
_entity_poly.pdbx_strand_id
1 'polypeptide(L)'
;GGRECVLCAVGSYAGYVGAVECSLCPNISTTTFGTGTNSSSGCVCELGHEGNGGADPSGCLPCAEGFFKDKAQIGNCTACPRLTTSPIGSDALNDCTCVSNALLVEGECACEEGWN
;
A
#
# COMPACT_ATOMS: atom_id res chain seq x y z
N GLY A 1 -6.45 -15.29 37.30
CA GLY A 1 -6.37 -15.24 35.84
C GLY A 1 -6.43 -13.80 35.39
N GLY A 2 -5.26 -13.15 35.33
CA GLY A 2 -5.16 -11.79 34.80
C GLY A 2 -5.13 -11.89 33.29
N ARG A 3 -6.08 -11.24 32.62
CA ARG A 3 -5.99 -11.01 31.17
C ARG A 3 -5.02 -9.85 31.03
N GLU A 4 -3.80 -10.17 30.64
CA GLU A 4 -2.78 -9.15 30.36
C GLU A 4 -3.28 -8.30 29.17
N CYS A 5 -3.13 -6.98 29.26
CA CYS A 5 -3.46 -6.11 28.14
C CYS A 5 -2.41 -6.33 27.04
N VAL A 6 -2.84 -6.95 25.93
CA VAL A 6 -2.00 -7.15 24.74
C VAL A 6 -2.33 -6.10 23.70
N LEU A 7 -1.31 -5.62 22.98
CA LEU A 7 -1.52 -4.70 21.86
C LEU A 7 -2.22 -5.42 20.70
N CYS A 8 -3.13 -4.73 20.04
CA CYS A 8 -3.71 -5.21 18.80
C CYS A 8 -2.63 -5.38 17.73
N ALA A 9 -2.65 -6.50 17.03
CA ALA A 9 -1.73 -6.78 15.94
C ALA A 9 -1.96 -5.81 14.78
N VAL A 10 -0.96 -5.70 13.90
CA VAL A 10 -1.10 -4.93 12.65
C VAL A 10 -2.33 -5.41 11.86
N GLY A 11 -3.11 -4.46 11.35
CA GLY A 11 -4.39 -4.74 10.68
C GLY A 11 -5.60 -4.78 11.62
N SER A 12 -5.40 -4.51 12.91
CA SER A 12 -6.48 -4.46 13.91
C SER A 12 -6.32 -3.33 14.91
N TYR A 13 -7.42 -2.92 15.53
CA TYR A 13 -7.48 -1.81 16.47
C TYR A 13 -8.44 -2.07 17.64
N ALA A 14 -8.20 -1.40 18.77
CA ALA A 14 -9.09 -1.39 19.93
C ALA A 14 -9.74 0.00 20.08
N GLY A 15 -11.00 0.13 19.66
CA GLY A 15 -11.71 1.41 19.58
C GLY A 15 -12.20 2.01 20.91
N TYR A 16 -12.07 1.27 22.02
CA TYR A 16 -12.60 1.68 23.33
C TYR A 16 -11.81 1.08 24.49
N VAL A 17 -11.85 1.75 25.64
CA VAL A 17 -11.18 1.30 26.87
C VAL A 17 -11.83 0.02 27.38
N GLY A 18 -11.01 -0.97 27.73
CA GLY A 18 -11.48 -2.27 28.20
C GLY A 18 -11.88 -3.25 27.09
N ALA A 19 -11.57 -2.93 25.82
CA ALA A 19 -11.66 -3.88 24.73
C ALA A 19 -10.85 -5.14 25.07
N VAL A 20 -11.53 -6.29 25.05
CA VAL A 20 -10.93 -7.61 25.27
C VAL A 20 -10.57 -8.30 23.96
N GLU A 21 -11.00 -7.74 22.84
CA GLU A 21 -10.77 -8.21 21.48
C GLU A 21 -10.47 -7.03 20.55
N CYS A 22 -9.65 -7.27 19.54
CA CYS A 22 -9.29 -6.27 18.54
C CYS A 22 -10.24 -6.37 17.35
N SER A 23 -10.73 -5.22 16.88
CA SER A 23 -11.51 -5.11 15.65
C SER A 23 -10.58 -5.04 14.45
N LEU A 24 -10.85 -5.81 13.41
CA LEU A 24 -10.12 -5.71 12.15
C LEU A 24 -10.38 -4.37 11.48
N CYS A 25 -9.44 -3.92 10.65
CA CYS A 25 -9.69 -2.77 9.79
C CYS A 25 -10.91 -3.02 8.88
N PRO A 26 -11.75 -1.99 8.68
CA PRO A 26 -13.10 -2.18 8.14
C PRO A 26 -13.15 -2.53 6.65
N ASN A 27 -12.07 -2.27 5.89
CA ASN A 27 -12.03 -2.44 4.45
C ASN A 27 -11.00 -3.48 4.02
N ILE A 28 -11.23 -4.09 2.85
CA ILE A 28 -10.21 -4.88 2.17
C ILE A 28 -9.01 -4.00 1.79
N SER A 29 -7.83 -4.61 1.73
CA SER A 29 -6.57 -3.91 1.40
C SER A 29 -6.23 -2.74 2.33
N THR A 30 -6.68 -2.82 3.59
CA THR A 30 -6.30 -1.88 4.65
C THR A 30 -5.57 -2.58 5.78
N THR A 31 -4.62 -1.89 6.37
CA THR A 31 -3.83 -2.34 7.50
C THR A 31 -3.60 -1.19 8.48
N THR A 32 -2.93 -1.43 9.60
CA THR A 32 -2.52 -0.34 10.50
C THR A 32 -1.03 -0.05 10.34
N PHE A 33 -0.60 1.19 10.64
CA PHE A 33 0.82 1.54 10.59
C PHE A 33 1.68 0.66 11.53
N GLY A 34 1.09 0.20 12.63
CA GLY A 34 1.75 -0.63 13.62
C GLY A 34 0.75 -1.31 14.55
N THR A 35 1.27 -1.96 15.57
CA THR A 35 0.46 -2.56 16.65
C THR A 35 -0.13 -1.48 17.56
N GLY A 36 -1.25 -1.78 18.22
CA GLY A 36 -1.81 -0.91 19.26
C GLY A 36 -2.63 0.27 18.72
N THR A 37 -3.10 0.20 17.47
CA THR A 37 -4.02 1.19 16.94
C THR A 37 -5.30 1.24 17.77
N ASN A 38 -5.81 2.44 18.04
CA ASN A 38 -6.96 2.66 18.92
C ASN A 38 -8.21 3.18 18.19
N SER A 39 -8.20 3.23 16.85
CA SER A 39 -9.32 3.71 16.05
C SER A 39 -9.25 3.17 14.62
N SER A 40 -10.40 3.00 13.96
CA SER A 40 -10.49 2.66 12.54
C SER A 40 -9.86 3.72 11.63
N SER A 41 -9.79 4.99 12.07
CA SER A 41 -9.08 6.04 11.33
C SER A 41 -7.56 5.80 11.26
N GLY A 42 -7.02 4.92 12.11
CA GLY A 42 -5.63 4.46 12.02
C GLY A 42 -5.42 3.34 11.02
N CYS A 43 -6.47 2.89 10.33
CA CYS A 43 -6.36 1.97 9.21
C CYS A 43 -5.98 2.75 7.95
N VAL A 44 -4.89 2.35 7.33
CA VAL A 44 -4.28 2.90 6.13
C VAL A 44 -4.34 1.87 5.00
N CYS A 45 -4.03 2.26 3.77
CA CYS A 45 -3.93 1.30 2.67
C CYS A 45 -2.69 0.43 2.81
N GLU A 46 -2.80 -0.84 2.43
CA GLU A 46 -1.65 -1.74 2.30
C GLU A 46 -0.71 -1.30 1.17
N LEU A 47 0.45 -1.96 1.08
CA LEU A 47 1.34 -1.75 -0.04
C LEU A 47 0.64 -2.12 -1.35
N GLY A 48 1.03 -1.47 -2.43
CA GLY A 48 0.39 -1.61 -3.73
C GLY A 48 -1.06 -1.11 -3.80
N HIS A 49 -1.56 -0.39 -2.78
CA HIS A 49 -2.93 0.14 -2.77
C HIS A 49 -3.01 1.63 -2.40
N GLU A 50 -3.83 2.39 -3.11
CA GLU A 50 -4.12 3.80 -2.86
C GLU A 50 -5.52 4.05 -2.30
N GLY A 51 -5.66 5.21 -1.66
CA GLY A 51 -6.94 5.67 -1.11
C GLY A 51 -6.80 6.25 0.29
N ASN A 52 -7.95 6.40 0.94
CA ASN A 52 -8.08 7.04 2.26
C ASN A 52 -8.21 6.03 3.43
N GLY A 53 -7.76 4.79 3.22
CA GLY A 53 -7.69 3.77 4.27
C GLY A 53 -9.06 3.39 4.85
N GLY A 54 -9.13 3.28 6.17
CA GLY A 54 -10.36 2.97 6.91
C GLY A 54 -11.39 4.10 6.93
N ALA A 55 -11.06 5.28 6.41
CA ALA A 55 -11.99 6.39 6.25
C ALA A 55 -12.73 6.37 4.91
N ASP A 56 -12.29 5.56 3.95
CA ASP A 56 -12.98 5.41 2.66
C ASP A 56 -13.99 4.26 2.70
N PRO A 57 -15.26 4.45 2.33
CA PRO A 57 -16.23 3.35 2.28
C PRO A 57 -15.98 2.35 1.14
N SER A 58 -15.19 2.73 0.14
CA SER A 58 -14.79 1.88 -0.99
C SER A 58 -13.50 1.11 -0.70
N GLY A 59 -12.84 1.40 0.43
CA GLY A 59 -11.56 0.82 0.81
C GLY A 59 -10.38 1.40 0.03
N CYS A 60 -9.34 0.59 -0.15
CA CYS A 60 -8.17 0.96 -0.94
C CYS A 60 -8.17 0.22 -2.27
N LEU A 61 -7.85 0.93 -3.33
CA LEU A 61 -7.79 0.41 -4.70
C LEU A 61 -6.35 0.01 -5.02
N PRO A 62 -6.12 -1.05 -5.81
CA PRO A 62 -4.77 -1.38 -6.25
C PRO A 62 -4.19 -0.25 -7.08
N CYS A 63 -2.88 -0.02 -6.98
CA CYS A 63 -2.16 0.90 -7.85
C CYS A 63 -2.41 0.57 -9.31
N ALA A 64 -2.74 1.58 -10.12
CA ALA A 64 -2.86 1.38 -11.56
C ALA A 64 -1.53 0.93 -12.20
N GLU A 65 -1.60 0.39 -13.42
CA GLU A 65 -0.42 0.09 -14.22
C GLU A 65 0.49 1.33 -14.35
N GLY A 66 1.79 1.14 -14.16
CA GLY A 66 2.78 2.22 -14.16
C GLY A 66 2.89 2.97 -12.83
N PHE A 67 2.22 2.50 -11.77
CA PHE A 67 2.32 3.02 -10.42
C PHE A 67 2.63 1.92 -9.41
N PHE A 68 3.30 2.29 -8.32
CA PHE A 68 3.63 1.39 -7.21
C PHE A 68 3.43 2.08 -5.85
N LYS A 69 3.35 1.30 -4.77
CA LYS A 69 3.33 1.86 -3.42
C LYS A 69 4.05 0.97 -2.40
N ASP A 70 5.19 1.46 -1.93
CA ASP A 70 6.14 0.77 -1.04
C ASP A 70 5.87 0.92 0.45
N LYS A 71 4.81 1.64 0.81
CA LYS A 71 4.49 1.98 2.20
C LYS A 71 3.01 1.88 2.45
N ALA A 72 2.68 1.21 3.56
CA ALA A 72 1.33 1.20 4.09
C ALA A 72 0.98 2.56 4.70
N GLN A 73 0.25 3.38 3.94
CA GLN A 73 -0.16 4.73 4.34
C GLN A 73 -1.38 5.20 3.54
N ILE A 74 -2.04 6.26 4.01
CA ILE A 74 -3.04 6.98 3.23
C ILE A 74 -2.35 7.76 2.11
N GLY A 75 -2.96 7.78 0.93
CA GLY A 75 -2.48 8.56 -0.22
C GLY A 75 -2.43 7.74 -1.51
N ASN A 76 -2.05 8.43 -2.57
CA ASN A 76 -2.00 7.89 -3.93
C ASN A 76 -0.76 7.00 -4.14
N CYS A 77 -0.79 6.19 -5.19
CA CYS A 77 0.39 5.45 -5.62
C CYS A 77 1.42 6.38 -6.27
N THR A 78 2.69 5.97 -6.22
CA THR A 78 3.82 6.69 -6.82
C THR A 78 4.00 6.22 -8.25
N ALA A 79 4.17 7.17 -9.19
CA ALA A 79 4.43 6.83 -10.58
C ALA A 79 5.80 6.15 -10.73
N CYS A 80 5.88 5.16 -11.61
CA CYS A 80 7.14 4.57 -12.02
C CYS A 80 8.04 5.63 -12.71
N PRO A 81 9.38 5.48 -12.60
CA PRO A 81 10.33 6.31 -13.32
C PRO A 81 10.08 6.37 -14.83
N ARG A 82 10.65 7.38 -15.50
CA ARG A 82 10.53 7.52 -16.96
C ARG A 82 10.96 6.25 -17.68
N LEU A 83 10.23 5.90 -18.74
CA LEU A 83 10.46 4.71 -19.56
C LEU A 83 10.36 3.38 -18.81
N THR A 84 9.74 3.38 -17.62
CA THR A 84 9.40 2.18 -16.88
C THR A 84 7.90 2.09 -16.63
N THR A 85 7.40 0.87 -16.45
CA THR A 85 6.03 0.56 -16.09
C THR A 85 5.99 -0.62 -15.12
N SER A 86 4.91 -0.74 -14.37
CA SER A 86 4.70 -1.77 -13.37
C SER A 86 3.30 -2.36 -13.51
N PRO A 87 3.08 -3.64 -13.14
CA PRO A 87 1.75 -4.23 -13.14
C PRO A 87 0.81 -3.58 -12.12
N ILE A 88 -0.50 -3.79 -12.30
CA ILE A 88 -1.52 -3.34 -11.35
C ILE A 88 -1.22 -3.94 -9.96
N GLY A 89 -1.28 -3.10 -8.93
CA GLY A 89 -1.06 -3.50 -7.53
C GLY A 89 0.41 -3.63 -7.13
N SER A 90 1.33 -3.07 -7.91
CA SER A 90 2.77 -3.13 -7.60
C SER A 90 3.09 -2.48 -6.26
N ASP A 91 3.86 -3.18 -5.44
CA ASP A 91 4.15 -2.78 -4.07
C ASP A 91 5.58 -2.24 -3.91
N ALA A 92 6.39 -2.23 -4.95
CA ALA A 92 7.75 -1.74 -4.84
C ALA A 92 8.27 -1.10 -6.12
N LEU A 93 9.27 -0.22 -5.96
CA LEU A 93 9.90 0.48 -7.09
C LEU A 93 10.60 -0.48 -8.05
N ASN A 94 11.09 -1.63 -7.57
CA ASN A 94 11.72 -2.65 -8.39
C ASN A 94 10.73 -3.43 -9.28
N ASP A 95 9.43 -3.26 -9.08
CA ASP A 95 8.41 -3.77 -10.00
C ASP A 95 8.31 -2.90 -11.27
N CYS A 96 8.87 -1.68 -11.25
CA CYS A 96 8.97 -0.82 -12.41
C CYS A 96 10.07 -1.34 -13.36
N THR A 97 9.65 -1.87 -14.50
CA THR A 97 10.51 -2.44 -15.55
C THR A 97 10.41 -1.64 -16.83
N CYS A 98 11.39 -1.73 -17.75
CA CYS A 98 11.35 -0.95 -18.98
C CYS A 98 10.07 -1.22 -19.78
N VAL A 99 9.46 -0.17 -20.34
CA VAL A 99 8.30 -0.30 -21.22
C VAL A 99 8.67 -1.10 -22.47
N SER A 100 7.68 -1.67 -23.16
CA SER A 100 7.87 -2.59 -24.29
C SER A 100 8.71 -2.05 -25.46
N ASN A 101 8.88 -0.74 -25.56
CA ASN A 101 9.67 -0.05 -26.59
C ASN A 101 10.95 0.61 -26.03
N ALA A 102 11.42 0.16 -24.87
CA ALA A 102 12.64 0.63 -24.22
C ALA A 102 13.51 -0.57 -23.78
N LEU A 103 14.83 -0.40 -23.88
CA LEU A 103 15.85 -1.37 -23.50
C LEU A 103 16.63 -0.88 -22.29
N LEU A 104 17.11 -1.81 -21.47
CA LEU A 104 18.01 -1.50 -20.36
C LEU A 104 19.44 -1.28 -20.90
N VAL A 105 19.89 -0.02 -20.87
CA VAL A 105 21.22 0.41 -21.31
C VAL A 105 21.95 1.03 -20.11
N GLU A 106 23.06 0.43 -19.69
CA GLU A 106 23.87 0.91 -18.56
C GLU A 106 23.10 1.09 -17.22
N GLY A 107 21.99 0.36 -17.04
CA GLY A 107 21.16 0.42 -15.83
C GLY A 107 20.00 1.42 -15.89
N GLU A 108 19.83 2.11 -17.02
CA GLU A 108 18.70 3.00 -17.29
C GLU A 108 17.90 2.52 -18.50
N CYS A 109 16.59 2.71 -18.50
CA CYS A 109 15.78 2.40 -19.67
C CYS A 109 15.96 3.51 -20.72
N ALA A 110 16.30 3.11 -21.95
CA ALA A 110 16.45 3.99 -23.10
C ALA A 110 15.55 3.52 -24.25
N CYS A 111 15.07 4.44 -25.08
CA CYS A 111 14.22 4.10 -26.22
C CYS A 111 14.95 3.16 -27.20
N GLU A 112 14.23 2.19 -27.75
CA GLU A 112 14.71 1.36 -28.85
C GLU A 112 15.00 2.18 -30.12
N GLU A 113 15.87 1.69 -31.01
CA GLU A 113 16.12 2.32 -32.31
C GLU A 113 14.79 2.53 -33.06
N GLY A 114 14.51 3.78 -33.44
CA GLY A 114 13.26 4.15 -34.10
C GLY A 114 12.15 4.71 -33.19
N TRP A 115 12.37 4.79 -31.86
CA TRP A 115 11.46 5.42 -30.90
C TRP A 115 12.12 6.66 -30.25
N ASN A 116 11.35 7.72 -29.99
CA ASN A 116 11.79 8.97 -29.32
C ASN A 116 10.92 9.29 -28.11
#